data_AF-A0A8S2S7B5-F1
#
_entry.id   AF-A0A8S2S7B5-F1
#
_cell.length_a   1.000
_cell.length_b   1.000
_cell.length_c   1.000
_cell.angle_alpha   90.00
_cell.angle_beta   90.00
_cell.angle_gamma   90.00
#
_symmetry.space_group_name_H-M   'P 1'
#
loop_
_entity.id
_entity.type
_entity.pdbx_description
1 polymer ?
#
loop_
_entity_poly.entity_id
_entity_poly.type
_entity_poly.pdbx_seq_one_letter_code
_entity_poly.pdbx_strand_id
1 'polypeptide(L)'
;DENDLYYLELHEIMYELAVHTRTNENENEESAVFLTLMGKTSETKKLLLQYADNNIHPLQSNQIDLFHFTDQDVGVVRKKICHRT
;
A
#
# COMPACT_ATOMS: atom_id res chain seq x y z
N ASP A 1 -30.29 30.16 5.50
CA ASP A 1 -30.20 28.83 6.13
C ASP A 1 -28.77 28.39 6.17
N GLU A 2 -28.17 28.60 7.34
CA GLU A 2 -26.83 28.17 7.70
C GLU A 2 -26.88 26.69 8.11
N ASN A 3 -25.85 25.94 7.69
CA ASN A 3 -25.46 24.61 8.20
C ASN A 3 -26.08 23.35 7.56
N ASP A 4 -26.00 23.23 6.23
CA ASP A 4 -25.91 21.91 5.60
C ASP A 4 -24.45 21.41 5.67
N LEU A 5 -23.99 21.06 6.87
CA LEU A 5 -22.74 20.32 7.07
C LEU A 5 -23.02 18.84 6.81
N TYR A 6 -22.76 18.40 5.57
CA TYR A 6 -22.83 16.99 5.20
C TYR A 6 -21.68 16.22 5.88
N TYR A 7 -21.99 15.39 6.87
CA TYR A 7 -21.07 14.37 7.34
C TYR A 7 -20.98 13.29 6.26
N LEU A 8 -19.95 13.35 5.42
CA LEU A 8 -19.54 12.20 4.62
C LEU A 8 -18.99 11.17 5.60
N GLU A 9 -19.72 10.09 5.85
CA GLU A 9 -19.15 8.91 6.50
C GLU A 9 -17.98 8.42 5.64
N LEU A 10 -16.75 8.73 6.08
CA LEU A 10 -15.54 8.22 5.47
C LEU A 10 -15.44 6.74 5.87
N HIS A 11 -15.86 5.86 4.97
CA HIS A 11 -15.66 4.43 5.14
C HIS A 11 -14.23 4.05 4.75
N GLU A 12 -13.34 4.08 5.73
CA GLU A 12 -12.00 3.51 5.60
C GLU A 12 -12.00 2.03 6.00
N ILE A 13 -11.13 1.25 5.37
CA ILE A 13 -10.88 -0.16 5.68
C ILE A 13 -9.37 -0.39 5.82
N MET A 14 -9.01 -1.43 6.58
CA MET A 14 -7.64 -1.89 6.70
C MET A 14 -7.33 -2.87 5.58
N TYR A 15 -6.23 -2.62 4.86
CA TYR A 15 -5.68 -3.52 3.87
C TYR A 15 -4.54 -4.32 4.49
N GLU A 16 -4.54 -5.64 4.26
CA GLU A 16 -3.43 -6.53 4.59
C GLU A 16 -2.70 -6.89 3.29
N LEU A 17 -1.39 -6.70 3.25
CA LEU A 17 -0.58 -6.91 2.06
C LEU A 17 0.60 -7.84 2.36
N ALA A 18 0.68 -8.96 1.64
CA ALA A 18 1.89 -9.77 1.55
C ALA A 18 2.66 -9.45 0.27
N VAL A 19 3.89 -8.93 0.42
CA VAL A 19 4.78 -8.58 -0.69
C VAL A 19 5.91 -9.59 -0.76
N HIS A 20 6.02 -10.31 -1.88
CA HIS A 20 7.18 -11.15 -2.17
C HIS A 20 8.17 -10.40 -3.05
N THR A 21 9.39 -10.23 -2.56
CA THR A 21 10.47 -9.59 -3.31
C THR A 21 11.31 -10.67 -3.98
N ARG A 22 11.20 -10.77 -5.30
CA ARG A 22 11.96 -11.75 -6.08
C ARG A 22 13.46 -11.43 -6.02
N THR A 23 14.27 -12.49 -6.06
CA THR A 23 15.73 -12.41 -6.14
C THR A 23 16.19 -11.53 -7.31
N ASN A 24 16.98 -10.50 -7.01
CA ASN A 24 17.67 -9.69 -8.01
C ASN A 24 19.17 -9.82 -7.76
N GLU A 25 19.94 -10.20 -8.77
CA GLU A 25 21.41 -10.37 -8.67
C GLU A 25 22.16 -9.02 -8.50
N ASN A 26 21.45 -7.89 -8.59
CA ASN A 26 22.00 -6.54 -8.44
C ASN A 26 21.32 -5.85 -7.24
N GLU A 27 21.70 -6.27 -6.04
CA GLU A 27 21.25 -5.68 -4.77
C GLU A 27 21.97 -4.35 -4.53
N ASN A 28 21.46 -3.27 -5.15
CA ASN A 28 21.66 -1.95 -4.59
C ASN A 28 20.51 -1.70 -3.63
N GLU A 29 20.82 -1.91 -2.35
CA GLU A 29 20.00 -1.57 -1.19
C GLU A 29 19.82 -0.03 -1.11
N GLU A 30 18.69 0.46 -0.62
CA GLU A 30 18.25 1.89 -0.55
C GLU A 30 17.38 2.43 -1.70
N SER A 31 16.39 1.65 -2.17
CA SER A 31 15.33 2.20 -3.03
C SER A 31 13.99 2.29 -2.31
N ALA A 32 13.35 3.46 -2.36
CA ALA A 32 12.01 3.64 -1.80
C ALA A 32 10.98 2.96 -2.71
N VAL A 33 10.09 2.15 -2.11
CA VAL A 33 9.02 1.46 -2.83
C VAL A 33 7.67 2.06 -2.47
N PHE A 34 6.95 2.53 -3.48
CA PHE A 34 5.63 3.09 -3.34
C PHE A 34 4.56 2.20 -3.97
N LEU A 35 3.41 2.13 -3.32
CA LEU A 35 2.25 1.35 -3.73
C LEU A 35 1.01 2.23 -3.86
N THR A 36 0.24 2.01 -4.91
CA THR A 36 -1.16 2.46 -5.04
C THR A 36 -2.01 1.29 -5.48
N LEU A 37 -3.10 1.02 -4.77
CA LEU A 37 -4.09 0.02 -5.16
C LEU A 37 -5.20 0.70 -5.95
N MET A 38 -5.49 0.16 -7.14
CA MET A 38 -6.60 0.61 -7.98
C MET A 38 -7.73 -0.41 -7.88
N GLY A 39 -8.83 0.03 -7.28
CA GLY A 39 -10.04 -0.76 -7.11
C GLY A 39 -11.07 -0.50 -8.19
N LYS A 40 -12.30 -0.95 -7.91
CA LYS A 40 -13.45 -0.77 -8.80
C LYS A 40 -13.97 0.67 -8.75
N THR A 41 -13.94 1.31 -7.59
CA THR A 41 -14.59 2.60 -7.33
C THR A 41 -13.59 3.76 -7.32
N SER A 42 -12.38 3.54 -6.82
CA SER A 42 -11.36 4.57 -6.64
C SER A 42 -9.96 3.93 -6.53
N GLU A 43 -8.97 4.75 -6.15
CA GLU A 43 -7.62 4.32 -5.83
C GLU A 43 -7.24 4.73 -4.40
N THR A 44 -6.37 3.96 -3.75
CA THR A 44 -5.81 4.34 -2.46
C THR A 44 -4.83 5.50 -2.64
N LYS A 45 -4.48 6.18 -1.56
CA LYS A 45 -3.34 7.08 -1.52
C LYS A 45 -2.06 6.32 -1.86
N LYS A 46 -1.04 7.06 -2.28
CA LYS A 46 0.30 6.54 -2.50
C LYS A 46 0.94 6.19 -1.15
N LEU A 47 1.19 4.91 -0.92
CA LEU A 47 1.79 4.36 0.30
C LEU A 47 3.28 4.13 0.10
N LEU A 48 4.11 4.54 1.07
CA LEU A 48 5.52 4.14 1.14
C LEU A 48 5.65 2.85 1.96
N LEU A 49 6.22 1.81 1.37
CA LEU A 49 6.44 0.51 2.03
C LEU A 49 7.77 0.51 2.79
N GLN A 50 7.79 1.17 3.96
CA GLN A 50 9.01 1.33 4.76
C GLN A 50 9.08 0.43 6.00
N TYR A 51 7.93 0.09 6.59
CA TYR A 51 7.86 -0.67 7.84
C TYR A 51 6.94 -1.87 7.65
N ALA A 52 7.51 -3.07 7.66
CA ALA A 52 6.76 -4.32 7.64
C ALA A 52 6.56 -4.84 9.06
N ASP A 53 5.49 -5.59 9.28
CA ASP A 53 5.17 -6.13 10.60
C ASP A 53 6.08 -7.28 11.01
N ASN A 54 6.68 -7.96 10.03
CA ASN A 54 7.41 -9.20 10.23
C ASN A 54 8.92 -9.11 9.98
N ASN A 55 9.42 -8.04 9.34
CA ASN A 55 10.85 -7.88 9.05
C ASN A 55 11.33 -6.46 9.35
N ILE A 56 12.45 -6.36 10.08
CA ILE A 56 13.09 -5.08 10.43
C ILE A 56 13.62 -4.37 9.16
N HIS A 57 14.12 -5.15 8.20
CA HIS A 57 14.57 -4.67 6.90
C HIS A 57 13.64 -5.24 5.82
N PRO A 58 12.59 -4.51 5.43
CA PRO A 58 11.64 -5.02 4.45
C PRO A 58 12.18 -4.93 3.02
N LEU A 59 11.53 -5.66 2.12
CA LEU A 59 11.75 -5.66 0.67
C LEU A 59 13.15 -6.13 0.26
N GLN A 60 13.70 -7.05 1.05
CA GLN A 60 14.94 -7.75 0.78
C GLN A 60 14.73 -8.92 -0.17
N SER A 61 15.79 -9.30 -0.87
CA SER A 61 15.79 -10.38 -1.83
C SER A 61 15.29 -11.69 -1.23
N ASN A 62 14.37 -12.37 -1.92
CA ASN A 62 13.78 -13.65 -1.49
C ASN A 62 13.04 -13.59 -0.14
N GLN A 63 12.50 -12.41 0.20
CA GLN A 63 11.73 -12.18 1.43
C GLN A 63 10.24 -11.97 1.14
N ILE A 64 9.41 -12.36 2.11
CA ILE A 64 7.99 -11.99 2.17
C ILE A 64 7.79 -11.01 3.31
N ASP A 65 7.24 -9.84 2.99
CA ASP A 65 6.95 -8.76 3.91
C ASP A 65 5.46 -8.56 4.07
N LEU A 66 5.00 -8.40 5.30
CA LEU A 66 3.62 -8.11 5.65
C LEU A 66 3.48 -6.61 5.97
N PHE A 67 2.49 -5.97 5.36
CA PHE A 67 2.17 -4.57 5.61
C PHE A 67 0.68 -4.40 5.88
N HIS A 68 0.37 -3.46 6.77
CA HIS A 68 -0.99 -2.99 7.00
C HIS A 68 -1.08 -1.49 6.77
N PHE A 69 -2.18 -1.05 6.15
CA PHE A 69 -2.51 0.36 6.07
C PHE A 69 -4.01 0.56 5.97
N THR A 70 -4.48 1.72 6.44
CA THR A 70 -5.88 2.11 6.37
C THR A 70 -6.07 3.16 5.29
N ASP A 71 -7.07 2.97 4.44
CA ASP A 71 -7.48 3.95 3.42
C ASP A 71 -8.96 3.73 3.07
N GLN A 72 -9.51 4.59 2.20
CA GLN A 72 -10.86 4.42 1.68
C GLN A 72 -11.08 3.04 1.04
N ASP A 73 -12.30 2.51 1.16
CA ASP A 73 -12.68 1.29 0.43
C ASP A 73 -12.71 1.55 -1.08
N VAL A 74 -11.76 0.94 -1.81
CA VAL A 74 -11.66 1.03 -3.27
C VAL A 74 -12.52 -0.04 -3.97
N GLY A 75 -13.24 -0.86 -3.21
CA GLY A 75 -13.90 -2.07 -3.68
C GLY A 75 -12.89 -3.13 -4.15
N VAL A 76 -13.34 -4.02 -5.05
CA VAL A 76 -12.50 -5.11 -5.55
C VAL A 76 -11.25 -4.56 -6.25
N VAL A 77 -10.07 -4.84 -5.69
CA VAL A 77 -8.76 -4.47 -6.26
C VAL A 77 -8.56 -5.18 -7.60
N ARG A 78 -8.26 -4.42 -8.66
CA ARG A 78 -8.05 -4.94 -10.02
C ARG A 78 -6.61 -4.82 -10.48
N LYS A 79 -5.88 -3.84 -9.96
CA LYS A 79 -4.50 -3.57 -10.35
C LYS A 79 -3.75 -2.89 -9.22
N LYS A 80 -2.44 -3.07 -9.21
CA LYS A 80 -1.49 -2.33 -8.36
C LYS A 80 -0.50 -1.55 -9.21
N ILE A 81 -0.09 -0.38 -8.72
CA ILE A 81 1.05 0.36 -9.25
C ILE A 81 2.15 0.29 -8.19
N CYS A 82 3.31 -0.23 -8.59
CA CYS A 82 4.50 -0.32 -7.74
C CYS A 82 5.61 0.48 -8.41
N HIS A 83 6.19 1.44 -7.69
CA HIS A 83 7.28 2.27 -8.17
C HIS A 83 8.45 2.18 -7.19
N ARG A 84 9.62 1.80 -7.70
CA ARG A 84 10.88 1.75 -6.96
C ARG A 84 11.78 2.86 -7.50
N THR A 85 12.27 3.73 -6.63
CA THR A 85 13.14 4.88 -6.97
C THR A 85 14.60 4.52 -6.90
#